data_AF-A0A562IH45-F1
#
_entry.id   AF-A0A562IH45-F1
#
_cell.length_a   1.000
_cell.length_b   1.000
_cell.length_c   1.000
_cell.angle_alpha   90.00
_cell.angle_beta   90.00
_cell.angle_gamma   90.00
#
_symmetry.space_group_name_H-M   'P 1'
#
loop_
_entity.id
_entity.type
_entity.pdbx_description
1 polymer ?
#
loop_
_entity_poly.entity_id
_entity_poly.type
_entity_poly.pdbx_seq_one_letter_code
_entity_poly.pdbx_strand_id
1 'polypeptide(L)'
;MGRSWLRYEDNGWFGSYVDRSLTDYTHLVLRIRGERGGEESDIRLTLGGVRSGLTGLTLAGDNRTITTGCQDLRIPLAANRVNRTTPGELHLDFWHGGSSTVHAAGLGRVRTWSPAPVACEASTTRRAA
;
A
#
# COMPACT_ATOMS: atom_id res chain seq x y z
N MET A 1 11.09 1.02 -13.97
CA MET A 1 10.35 0.41 -12.83
C MET A 1 8.90 0.80 -12.97
N GLY A 2 8.00 -0.19 -13.04
CA GLY A 2 6.57 0.02 -13.28
C GLY A 2 5.82 0.52 -12.05
N ARG A 3 4.77 1.31 -12.26
CA ARG A 3 3.76 1.69 -11.27
C ARG A 3 2.54 0.81 -11.50
N SER A 4 1.95 0.28 -10.42
CA SER A 4 0.71 -0.47 -10.49
C SER A 4 -0.37 0.25 -9.69
N TRP A 5 -1.59 0.29 -10.21
CA TRP A 5 -2.75 0.87 -9.55
C TRP A 5 -3.87 -0.17 -9.50
N LEU A 6 -4.58 -0.23 -8.38
CA LEU A 6 -5.77 -1.06 -8.25
C LEU A 6 -6.87 -0.24 -7.58
N ARG A 7 -8.01 -0.16 -8.27
CA ARG A 7 -9.29 0.20 -7.63
C ARG A 7 -10.01 -1.10 -7.33
N TYR A 8 -10.43 -1.29 -6.09
CA TYR A 8 -11.26 -2.43 -5.72
C TYR A 8 -12.59 -1.92 -5.15
N GLU A 9 -13.67 -2.64 -5.45
CA GLU A 9 -14.99 -2.42 -4.87
C GLU A 9 -15.36 -3.72 -4.13
N ASP A 10 -15.50 -3.62 -2.81
CA ASP A 10 -15.73 -4.70 -1.82
C ASP A 10 -14.59 -5.69 -1.56
N ASN A 11 -14.17 -6.43 -2.57
CA ASN A 11 -13.19 -7.50 -2.43
C ASN A 11 -12.24 -7.54 -3.61
N GLY A 12 -10.97 -7.82 -3.32
CA GLY A 12 -9.96 -7.85 -4.37
C GLY A 12 -8.61 -8.29 -3.83
N TRP A 13 -7.69 -8.51 -4.75
CA TRP A 13 -6.31 -8.77 -4.41
C TRP A 13 -5.36 -8.10 -5.40
N PHE A 14 -4.21 -7.69 -4.90
CA PHE A 14 -3.08 -7.21 -5.70
C PHE A 14 -1.86 -8.04 -5.36
N GLY A 15 -1.30 -8.73 -6.34
CA GLY A 15 -0.04 -9.48 -6.22
C GLY A 15 1.02 -8.92 -7.16
N SER A 16 2.25 -8.79 -6.68
CA SER A 16 3.41 -8.44 -7.49
C SER A 16 4.65 -9.19 -7.02
N TYR A 17 5.27 -9.94 -7.93
CA TYR A 17 6.53 -10.61 -7.66
C TYR A 17 7.66 -9.60 -7.43
N VAL A 18 8.37 -9.78 -6.32
CA VAL A 18 9.55 -9.03 -5.94
C VAL A 18 10.76 -9.96 -6.06
N ASP A 19 11.27 -10.07 -7.27
CA ASP A 19 12.36 -10.96 -7.69
C ASP A 19 13.77 -10.49 -7.27
N ARG A 20 13.86 -9.54 -6.35
CA ARG A 20 15.11 -8.84 -6.01
C ARG A 20 15.22 -8.55 -4.53
N SER A 21 16.45 -8.36 -4.07
CA SER A 21 16.72 -7.89 -2.72
C SER A 21 16.14 -6.48 -2.48
N LEU A 22 15.54 -6.32 -1.31
CA LEU A 22 15.07 -5.07 -0.72
C LEU A 22 16.02 -4.52 0.33
N THR A 23 17.23 -5.09 0.52
CA THR A 23 18.14 -4.69 1.60
C THR A 23 18.50 -3.21 1.58
N ASP A 24 18.52 -2.63 0.38
CA ASP A 24 18.79 -1.20 0.17
C ASP A 24 17.59 -0.30 0.49
N TYR A 25 16.42 -0.89 0.73
CA TYR A 25 15.16 -0.18 0.99
C TYR A 25 14.82 -0.29 2.47
N THR A 26 14.31 0.82 3.03
CA THR A 26 13.97 0.90 4.45
C THR A 26 12.46 0.85 4.67
N HIS A 27 11.67 1.29 3.70
CA HIS A 27 10.21 1.35 3.79
C HIS A 27 9.55 0.81 2.53
N LEU A 28 8.40 0.18 2.73
CA LEU A 28 7.35 0.09 1.70
C LEU A 28 6.44 1.32 1.85
N VAL A 29 6.05 1.93 0.73
CA VAL A 29 5.11 3.05 0.73
C VAL A 29 3.84 2.63 0.01
N LEU A 30 2.71 2.74 0.71
CA LEU A 30 1.38 2.54 0.15
C LEU A 30 0.68 3.89 0.08
N ARG A 31 0.39 4.37 -1.12
CA ARG A 31 -0.45 5.56 -1.30
C ARG A 31 -1.90 5.14 -1.38
N ILE A 32 -2.74 5.63 -0.47
CA ILE A 32 -4.07 5.10 -0.25
C ILE A 32 -5.09 6.20 0.03
N ARG A 33 -6.34 5.93 -0.32
CA ARG A 33 -7.51 6.72 0.05
C ARG A 33 -8.65 5.75 0.36
N GLY A 34 -9.20 5.87 1.56
CA GLY A 34 -10.43 5.19 1.97
C GLY A 34 -11.67 5.88 1.42
N GLU A 35 -12.77 5.15 1.32
CA GLU A 35 -14.08 5.75 1.01
C GLU A 35 -14.67 6.44 2.25
N ARG A 36 -14.49 5.83 3.44
CA ARG A 36 -15.02 6.30 4.73
C ARG A 36 -13.91 6.71 5.70
N GLY A 37 -12.69 6.19 5.51
CA GLY A 37 -11.62 6.24 6.52
C GLY A 37 -11.79 5.13 7.55
N GLY A 38 -10.68 4.65 8.10
CA GLY A 38 -10.63 3.56 9.08
C GLY A 38 -10.55 2.14 8.49
N GLU A 39 -10.36 1.99 7.18
CA GLU A 39 -10.36 0.68 6.50
C GLU A 39 -9.10 -0.18 6.75
N GLU A 40 -8.19 0.22 7.65
CA GLU A 40 -6.93 -0.49 7.87
C GLU A 40 -7.07 -1.95 8.35
N SER A 41 -8.18 -2.29 9.01
CA SER A 41 -8.48 -3.68 9.41
C SER A 41 -8.80 -4.59 8.23
N ASP A 42 -9.22 -3.98 7.12
CA ASP A 42 -9.81 -4.67 5.97
C ASP A 42 -8.77 -4.96 4.89
N ILE A 43 -7.55 -4.45 5.10
CA ILE A 43 -6.40 -4.60 4.21
C ILE A 43 -5.36 -5.47 4.89
N ARG A 44 -5.02 -6.59 4.26
CA ARG A 44 -3.95 -7.47 4.68
C ARG A 44 -2.79 -7.39 3.72
N LEU A 45 -1.58 -7.23 4.26
CA LEU A 45 -0.33 -7.24 3.52
C LEU A 45 0.44 -8.54 3.79
N THR A 46 0.96 -9.13 2.72
CA THR A 46 1.97 -10.19 2.77
C THR A 46 3.21 -9.74 2.01
N LEU A 47 4.39 -9.82 2.64
CA LEU A 47 5.68 -9.56 2.01
C LEU A 47 6.82 -10.15 2.85
N GLY A 48 7.78 -10.84 2.22
CA GLY A 48 9.02 -11.29 2.87
C GLY A 48 8.78 -12.12 4.13
N GLY A 49 7.79 -13.01 4.10
CA GLY A 49 7.42 -13.88 5.22
C GLY A 49 6.53 -13.22 6.29
N VAL A 50 6.25 -11.93 6.19
CA VAL A 50 5.29 -11.23 7.05
C VAL A 50 3.91 -11.31 6.43
N ARG A 51 2.88 -11.65 7.22
CA ARG A 51 1.47 -11.57 6.85
C ARG A 51 0.68 -10.89 7.97
N SER A 52 0.13 -9.70 7.73
CA SER A 52 -0.56 -8.92 8.76
C SER A 52 -1.61 -8.00 8.15
N GLY A 53 -2.68 -7.71 8.92
CA GLY A 53 -3.50 -6.52 8.66
C GLY A 53 -2.69 -5.24 8.82
N LEU A 54 -3.09 -4.14 8.18
CA LEU A 54 -2.36 -2.87 8.33
C LEU A 54 -2.37 -2.37 9.79
N THR A 55 -3.43 -2.65 10.55
CA THR A 55 -3.50 -2.38 12.01
C THR A 55 -2.43 -3.08 12.83
N GLY A 56 -1.90 -4.22 12.36
CA GLY A 56 -0.86 -5.00 13.03
C GLY A 56 0.56 -4.59 12.64
N LEU A 57 0.72 -3.68 11.69
CA LEU A 57 2.03 -3.22 11.23
C LEU A 57 2.46 -1.95 11.96
N THR A 58 3.76 -1.85 12.23
CA THR A 58 4.38 -0.59 12.61
C THR A 58 4.39 0.33 11.40
N LEU A 59 3.85 1.54 11.56
CA LEU A 59 3.90 2.61 10.59
C LEU A 59 4.86 3.71 11.05
N ALA A 60 5.57 4.33 10.11
CA ALA A 60 6.40 5.50 10.35
C ALA A 60 5.63 6.79 10.08
N GLY A 61 5.92 7.82 10.88
CA GLY A 61 5.26 9.12 10.81
C GLY A 61 3.97 9.18 11.62
N ASP A 62 3.25 10.29 11.42
CA ASP A 62 2.09 10.67 12.23
C ASP A 62 0.79 10.03 11.73
N ASN A 63 0.78 9.54 10.48
CA ASN A 63 -0.42 9.02 9.86
C ASN A 63 -0.54 7.51 10.08
N ARG A 64 -1.51 7.12 10.91
CA ARG A 64 -1.68 5.73 11.39
C ARG A 64 -2.97 5.07 10.92
N THR A 65 -3.88 5.85 10.32
CA THR A 65 -5.23 5.44 9.98
C THR A 65 -5.53 5.82 8.55
N ILE A 66 -6.30 4.98 7.84
CA ILE A 66 -6.76 5.36 6.52
C ILE A 66 -7.79 6.49 6.66
N THR A 67 -7.72 7.45 5.76
CA THR A 67 -8.56 8.64 5.71
C THR A 67 -9.20 8.72 4.33
N THR A 68 -10.20 9.58 4.21
CA THR A 68 -10.87 9.88 2.94
C THR A 68 -10.02 10.76 2.00
N GLY A 69 -8.83 11.20 2.44
CA GLY A 69 -7.85 11.90 1.61
C GLY A 69 -6.72 10.98 1.15
N CYS A 70 -6.10 11.33 0.02
CA CYS A 70 -4.87 10.69 -0.44
C CYS A 70 -3.75 10.84 0.58
N GLN A 71 -3.16 9.73 0.98
CA GLN A 71 -2.05 9.72 1.92
C GLN A 71 -1.05 8.62 1.62
N ASP A 72 0.15 8.74 2.18
CA ASP A 72 1.18 7.72 2.10
C ASP A 72 1.35 7.04 3.46
N LEU A 73 1.05 5.74 3.53
CA LEU A 73 1.42 4.89 4.65
C LEU A 73 2.83 4.36 4.43
N ARG A 74 3.72 4.64 5.38
CA ARG A 74 5.13 4.21 5.33
C ARG A 74 5.33 3.06 6.31
N ILE A 75 5.65 1.89 5.77
CA ILE A 75 5.82 0.65 6.54
C ILE A 75 7.33 0.35 6.61
N PRO A 76 8.00 0.55 7.77
CA PRO A 76 9.42 0.25 7.89
C PRO A 76 9.64 -1.26 7.81
N LEU A 77 10.39 -1.72 6.80
CA LEU A 77 10.56 -3.13 6.49
C LEU A 77 11.27 -3.88 7.63
N ALA A 78 12.33 -3.29 8.17
CA ALA A 78 13.11 -3.89 9.26
C ALA A 78 12.33 -3.95 10.58
N ALA A 79 11.61 -2.88 10.95
CA ALA A 79 10.82 -2.85 12.18
C ALA A 79 9.68 -3.87 12.16
N ASN A 80 9.12 -4.13 10.97
CA ASN A 80 8.10 -5.14 10.74
C ASN A 80 8.67 -6.54 10.46
N ARG A 81 9.99 -6.74 10.59
CA ARG A 81 10.67 -8.04 10.40
C ARG A 81 10.48 -8.66 9.01
N VAL A 82 10.29 -7.83 7.99
CA VAL A 82 10.22 -8.29 6.60
C VAL A 82 11.57 -8.85 6.16
N ASN A 83 11.61 -10.07 5.64
CA ASN A 83 12.81 -10.59 4.98
C ASN A 83 13.05 -9.77 3.70
N ARG A 84 14.13 -9.00 3.72
CA ARG A 84 14.52 -8.12 2.61
C ARG A 84 15.47 -8.77 1.63
N THR A 85 16.11 -9.89 1.96
CA THR A 85 17.05 -10.54 1.03
C THR A 85 16.29 -11.37 -0.01
N THR A 86 15.26 -12.08 0.42
CA THR A 86 14.39 -12.91 -0.42
C THR A 86 12.91 -12.61 -0.11
N PRO A 87 12.40 -11.45 -0.56
CA PRO A 87 11.08 -10.96 -0.18
C PRO A 87 9.90 -11.71 -0.82
N GLY A 88 10.13 -12.41 -1.94
CA GLY A 88 9.09 -13.18 -2.62
C GLY A 88 8.04 -12.29 -3.28
N GLU A 89 6.78 -12.43 -2.91
CA GLU A 89 5.66 -11.67 -3.48
C GLU A 89 5.16 -10.60 -2.51
N LEU A 90 4.87 -9.41 -3.03
CA LEU A 90 4.02 -8.43 -2.36
C LEU A 90 2.56 -8.76 -2.69
N HIS A 91 1.79 -9.14 -1.68
CA HIS A 91 0.37 -9.42 -1.83
C HIS A 91 -0.43 -8.49 -0.90
N LEU A 92 -1.44 -7.82 -1.44
CA LEU A 92 -2.47 -7.10 -0.70
C LEU A 92 -3.81 -7.81 -0.90
N ASP A 93 -4.41 -8.32 0.18
CA ASP A 93 -5.78 -8.82 0.19
C ASP A 93 -6.71 -7.73 0.75
N PHE A 94 -7.88 -7.54 0.13
CA PHE A 94 -8.90 -6.59 0.56
C PHE A 94 -10.20 -7.33 0.91
N TRP A 95 -10.63 -7.23 2.17
CA TRP A 95 -11.76 -8.00 2.73
C TRP A 95 -12.79 -7.08 3.39
N HIS A 96 -14.01 -7.03 2.84
CA HIS A 96 -15.24 -6.52 3.48
C HIS A 96 -15.12 -5.16 4.22
N GLY A 97 -14.47 -4.17 3.60
CA GLY A 97 -14.24 -2.83 4.19
C GLY A 97 -14.92 -1.65 3.49
N GLY A 98 -15.72 -1.91 2.46
CA GLY A 98 -16.20 -0.88 1.53
C GLY A 98 -15.23 -0.63 0.37
N SER A 99 -15.62 0.26 -0.55
CA SER A 99 -14.76 0.64 -1.68
C SER A 99 -13.53 1.41 -1.19
N SER A 100 -12.36 1.22 -1.79
CA SER A 100 -11.17 2.04 -1.51
C SER A 100 -10.25 2.05 -2.73
N THR A 101 -9.43 3.08 -2.84
CA THR A 101 -8.42 3.16 -3.91
C THR A 101 -7.03 3.00 -3.31
N VAL A 102 -6.30 1.99 -3.80
CA VAL A 102 -4.95 1.67 -3.31
C VAL A 102 -3.95 1.77 -4.45
N HIS A 103 -2.94 2.59 -4.23
CA HIS A 103 -1.79 2.75 -5.10
C HIS A 103 -0.54 2.23 -4.38
N ALA A 104 -0.06 1.05 -4.76
CA ALA A 104 1.23 0.56 -4.31
C ALA A 104 2.33 1.17 -5.20
N ALA A 105 2.96 2.25 -4.73
CA ALA A 105 4.00 2.95 -5.48
C ALA A 105 5.38 2.66 -4.89
N GLY A 106 6.03 1.59 -5.39
CA GLY A 106 7.48 1.41 -5.33
C GLY A 106 8.12 1.26 -3.95
N LEU A 107 9.26 0.58 -3.93
CA LEU A 107 10.13 0.50 -2.76
C LEU A 107 11.03 1.74 -2.75
N GLY A 108 11.11 2.47 -1.63
CA GLY A 108 11.90 3.71 -1.51
C GLY A 108 13.23 3.52 -0.79
N ARG A 109 14.35 3.90 -1.43
CA ARG A 109 15.61 4.19 -0.73
C ARG A 109 15.42 5.54 -0.03
N VAL A 110 15.84 5.70 1.23
CA VAL A 110 15.79 7.02 1.91
C VAL A 110 16.81 7.96 1.25
N ARG A 111 16.35 8.64 0.21
CA ARG A 111 16.62 10.04 -0.11
C ARG A 111 15.27 10.59 -0.49
N THR A 112 14.78 11.56 0.28
CA THR A 112 13.50 12.26 0.14
C THR A 112 12.90 12.15 -1.26
N TRP A 113 11.87 11.34 -1.41
CA TRP A 113 11.07 11.34 -2.63
C TRP A 113 9.92 12.32 -2.44
N SER A 114 9.93 13.39 -3.24
CA SER A 114 8.75 14.22 -3.52
C SER A 114 7.90 13.47 -4.55
N PRO A 115 6.65 13.08 -4.22
CA PRO A 115 5.69 12.81 -5.25
C PRO A 115 5.36 14.14 -5.93
N ALA A 116 5.57 14.26 -7.24
CA ALA A 116 4.62 15.03 -8.05
C ALA A 116 3.20 14.53 -7.71
N PRO A 117 2.14 15.36 -7.75
CA PRO A 117 0.80 14.93 -7.37
C PRO A 117 0.33 13.83 -8.33
N VAL A 118 0.64 12.58 -8.01
CA VAL A 118 0.08 11.41 -8.69
C VAL A 118 -1.27 11.24 -8.01
N ALA A 119 -2.29 11.82 -8.64
CA ALA A 119 -3.61 11.93 -8.08
C ALA A 119 -4.14 10.53 -7.73
N CYS A 120 -4.69 10.35 -6.51
CA CYS A 120 -5.84 9.46 -6.38
C CYS A 120 -7.05 10.20 -6.99
N GLU A 121 -6.95 10.52 -8.28
CA GLU A 121 -8.08 11.06 -9.01
C GLU A 121 -9.12 9.95 -8.99
N ALA A 122 -10.24 10.22 -8.33
CA ALA A 122 -11.43 9.42 -8.47
C ALA A 122 -11.68 9.32 -9.97
N SER A 123 -11.54 8.11 -10.54
CA SER A 123 -12.17 7.82 -11.81
C SER A 123 -13.67 7.90 -11.53
N THR A 124 -14.20 9.12 -11.66
CA THR A 124 -15.63 9.34 -11.77
C THR A 124 -15.94 8.75 -13.12
N THR A 125 -16.56 7.57 -13.13
CA THR A 125 -17.21 7.05 -14.32
C THR A 125 -18.16 8.14 -14.79
N ARG A 126 -17.74 8.96 -15.77
CA ARG A 126 -18.70 9.60 -16.65
C ARG A 126 -19.42 8.43 -17.31
N ARG A 127 -20.66 8.16 -16.88
CA ARG A 127 -21.62 7.55 -17.79
C ARG A 127 -21.63 8.47 -19.01
N ALA A 128 -21.06 7.99 -20.11
CA ALA A 128 -21.40 8.53 -21.42
C ALA A 128 -22.91 8.35 -21.57
N ALA A 129 -23.56 9.43 -22.00
CA ALA A 129 -24.98 9.46 -22.35
C ALA A 129 -25.27 8.47 -23.50
#